data_AF-A0AAN8PDS4-F1
#
_entry.id   AF-A0AAN8PDS4-F1
#
_cell.length_a   1.000
_cell.length_b   1.000
_cell.length_c   1.000
_cell.angle_alpha   90.00
_cell.angle_beta   90.00
_cell.angle_gamma   90.00
#
_symmetry.space_group_name_H-M   'P 1'
#
loop_
_entity.id
_entity.type
_entity.pdbx_description
1 polymer ?
#
loop_
_entity_poly.entity_id
_entity_poly.type
_entity_poly.pdbx_seq_one_letter_code
_entity_poly.pdbx_strand_id
1 'polypeptide(L)'
;MSSDVNKLAGIETSAISLLRRAVELDSSKRYDEAVTCYQEGLQLLLQVLKGTKDESKKEKFRNKIQEYMARAEELKTHVQQEKEDGKYHEQIHIDSGSLGNSYEKLFSRFLDERVTCVEIEDPYIRSTHQVYNLLRFCELIVKLKCPVKEIKLLTSKEENLQAQDQQHQKLGHVKQGLQKHNIDLDIQYSSTLHDREIRLNTGWVIKIGRGLDIYKGVDKFAVGFCDFDLRPCHETTIDIFHRKNIKENK
;
A
#
# COMPACT_ATOMS: atom_id res chain seq x y z
N MET A 1 -10.01 14.97 34.00
CA MET A 1 -9.43 13.84 34.77
C MET A 1 -9.98 12.48 34.36
N SER A 2 -11.31 12.25 34.31
CA SER A 2 -11.87 10.95 33.89
C SER A 2 -11.75 10.68 32.36
N SER A 3 -11.77 11.73 31.53
CA SER A 3 -11.60 11.64 30.07
C SER A 3 -10.20 11.19 29.62
N ASP A 4 -9.16 11.69 30.29
CA ASP A 4 -7.76 11.46 29.89
C ASP A 4 -7.29 10.05 30.24
N VAL A 5 -7.78 9.50 31.36
CA VAL A 5 -7.50 8.12 31.79
C VAL A 5 -8.16 7.11 30.83
N ASN A 6 -9.40 7.36 30.41
CA ASN A 6 -10.09 6.52 29.42
C ASN A 6 -9.42 6.59 28.03
N LYS A 7 -8.90 7.76 27.64
CA LYS A 7 -8.16 7.92 26.39
C LYS A 7 -6.84 7.14 26.40
N LEU A 8 -6.09 7.18 27.50
CA LEU A 8 -4.84 6.43 27.67
C LEU A 8 -5.06 4.91 27.64
N ALA A 9 -6.12 4.41 28.29
CA ALA A 9 -6.48 3.00 28.26
C ALA A 9 -6.86 2.51 26.84
N GLY A 10 -7.53 3.36 26.06
CA GLY A 10 -7.82 3.07 24.65
C GLY A 10 -6.55 2.96 23.80
N ILE A 11 -5.60 3.88 23.98
CA ILE A 11 -4.30 3.85 23.28
C ILE A 11 -3.49 2.60 23.68
N GLU A 12 -3.49 2.23 24.96
CA GLU A 12 -2.85 1.01 25.45
C GLU A 12 -3.43 -0.24 24.78
N THR A 13 -4.75 -0.33 24.67
CA THR A 13 -5.43 -1.45 24.01
C THR A 13 -5.02 -1.56 22.54
N SER A 14 -4.98 -0.44 21.82
CA SER A 14 -4.51 -0.40 20.42
C SER A 14 -3.03 -0.78 20.29
N ALA A 15 -2.16 -0.31 21.19
CA ALA A 15 -0.74 -0.67 21.21
C ALA A 15 -0.56 -2.18 21.38
N ILE A 16 -1.28 -2.79 22.33
CA ILE A 16 -1.23 -4.23 22.58
C ILE A 16 -1.71 -5.01 21.36
N SER A 17 -2.80 -4.57 20.71
CA SER A 17 -3.33 -5.21 19.50
C SER A 17 -2.30 -5.22 18.37
N LEU A 18 -1.67 -4.08 18.09
CA LEU A 18 -0.62 -3.97 17.06
C LEU A 18 0.61 -4.83 17.38
N LEU A 19 1.06 -4.82 18.64
CA LEU A 19 2.23 -5.61 19.06
C LEU A 19 1.96 -7.12 19.03
N ARG A 20 0.73 -7.56 19.33
CA ARG A 20 0.34 -8.97 19.16
C ARG A 20 0.36 -9.37 17.69
N ARG A 21 -0.23 -8.55 16.82
CA ARG A 21 -0.19 -8.76 15.38
C ARG A 21 1.25 -8.78 14.85
N ALA A 22 2.14 -7.93 15.37
CA ALA A 22 3.55 -7.92 14.99
C ALA A 22 4.22 -9.28 15.28
N VAL A 23 3.98 -9.87 16.45
CA VAL A 23 4.51 -11.19 16.83
C VAL A 23 3.94 -12.31 15.95
N GLU A 24 2.65 -12.26 15.61
CA GLU A 24 2.02 -13.23 14.70
C GLU A 24 2.64 -13.18 13.29
N LEU A 25 2.88 -11.97 12.78
CA LEU A 25 3.51 -11.74 11.47
C LEU A 25 4.98 -12.17 11.47
N ASP A 26 5.74 -11.85 12.53
CA ASP A 26 7.13 -12.29 12.71
C ASP A 26 7.21 -13.82 12.70
N SER A 27 6.34 -14.48 13.46
CA SER A 27 6.24 -15.95 13.50
C SER A 27 5.88 -16.55 12.14
N SER A 28 5.11 -15.81 11.33
CA SER A 28 4.72 -16.20 9.97
C SER A 28 5.76 -15.81 8.91
N LYS A 29 6.93 -15.32 9.31
CA LYS A 29 8.01 -14.82 8.44
C LYS A 29 7.61 -13.65 7.53
N ARG A 30 6.52 -12.96 7.86
CA ARG A 30 6.07 -11.73 7.18
C ARG A 30 6.78 -10.54 7.80
N TYR A 31 8.11 -10.53 7.66
CA TYR A 31 8.98 -9.66 8.46
C TYR A 31 8.78 -8.17 8.20
N ASP A 32 8.51 -7.75 6.95
CA ASP A 32 8.29 -6.34 6.62
C ASP A 32 7.03 -5.78 7.32
N GLU A 33 5.91 -6.51 7.26
CA GLU A 33 4.69 -6.12 7.98
C GLU A 33 4.84 -6.23 9.49
N ALA A 34 5.60 -7.22 9.98
CA ALA A 34 5.92 -7.35 11.39
C ALA A 34 6.68 -6.11 11.87
N VAL A 35 7.67 -5.64 11.11
CA VAL A 35 8.43 -4.40 11.40
C VAL A 35 7.50 -3.20 11.45
N THR A 36 6.59 -3.03 10.50
CA THR A 36 5.60 -1.93 10.53
C THR A 36 4.72 -2.01 11.78
N CYS A 37 4.16 -3.18 12.10
CA CYS A 37 3.31 -3.36 13.29
C CYS A 37 4.09 -3.14 14.59
N TYR A 38 5.36 -3.55 14.65
CA TYR A 38 6.23 -3.24 15.78
C TYR A 38 6.45 -1.74 15.93
N GLN A 39 6.77 -1.03 14.84
CA GLN A 39 7.02 0.42 14.88
C GLN A 39 5.79 1.20 15.34
N GLU A 40 4.62 0.94 14.75
CA GLU A 40 3.36 1.60 15.13
C GLU A 40 2.96 1.26 16.58
N GLY A 41 3.04 -0.02 16.94
CA GLY A 41 2.74 -0.50 18.29
C GLY A 41 3.66 0.11 19.35
N LEU A 42 4.97 0.20 19.07
CA LEU A 42 5.97 0.84 19.92
C LEU A 42 5.73 2.35 20.05
N GLN A 43 5.36 3.03 18.96
CA GLN A 43 5.04 4.46 18.99
C GLN A 43 3.86 4.74 19.91
N LEU A 44 2.81 3.92 19.87
CA LEU A 44 1.67 4.03 20.80
C LEU A 44 2.08 3.69 22.23
N LEU A 45 2.87 2.62 22.44
CA LEU A 45 3.32 2.22 23.78
C LEU A 45 4.22 3.28 24.43
N LEU A 46 5.04 3.99 23.65
CA LEU A 46 5.81 5.15 24.11
C LEU A 46 4.90 6.31 24.57
N GLN A 47 3.76 6.54 23.93
CA GLN A 47 2.78 7.54 24.38
C GLN A 47 2.13 7.10 25.70
N VAL A 48 1.79 5.82 25.84
CA VAL A 48 1.24 5.24 27.09
C VAL A 48 2.26 5.37 28.23
N LEU A 49 3.53 5.08 27.97
CA LEU A 49 4.60 5.23 28.96
C LEU A 49 4.71 6.67 29.48
N LYS A 50 4.61 7.67 28.60
CA LYS A 50 4.66 9.10 28.97
C LYS A 50 3.47 9.52 29.85
N GLY A 51 2.29 8.94 29.64
CA GLY A 51 1.08 9.26 30.39
C GLY A 51 0.85 8.43 31.66
N THR A 52 1.57 7.32 31.82
CA THR A 52 1.47 6.44 32.98
C THR A 52 2.11 7.10 34.21
N LYS A 53 1.49 6.99 35.39
CA LYS A 53 2.06 7.52 36.66
C LYS A 53 2.68 6.44 37.55
N ASP A 54 2.20 5.21 37.43
CA ASP A 54 2.67 4.04 38.19
C ASP A 54 4.07 3.63 37.71
N GLU A 55 5.07 3.71 38.60
CA GLU A 55 6.47 3.39 38.25
C GLU A 55 6.69 1.90 37.95
N SER A 56 5.98 0.98 38.60
CA SER A 56 6.09 -0.45 38.32
C SER A 56 5.57 -0.77 36.91
N LYS A 57 4.45 -0.15 36.52
CA LYS A 57 3.93 -0.28 35.14
C LYS A 57 4.88 0.36 34.12
N LYS A 58 5.45 1.53 34.42
CA LYS A 58 6.44 2.16 33.53
C LYS A 58 7.65 1.26 33.31
N GLU A 59 8.17 0.62 34.35
CA GLU A 59 9.30 -0.30 34.23
C GLU A 59 8.97 -1.47 33.29
N LYS A 60 7.80 -2.10 33.45
CA LYS A 60 7.34 -3.17 32.55
C LYS A 60 7.24 -2.69 31.10
N PHE A 61 6.68 -1.50 30.86
CA PHE A 61 6.59 -0.94 29.52
C PHE A 61 7.97 -0.62 28.93
N ARG A 62 8.91 -0.08 29.70
CA ARG A 62 10.29 0.17 29.24
C ARG A 62 10.97 -1.12 28.80
N ASN A 63 10.88 -2.17 29.62
CA ASN A 63 11.48 -3.46 29.30
C ASN A 63 10.88 -4.03 28.00
N LYS A 64 9.55 -3.96 27.85
CA LYS A 64 8.88 -4.45 26.64
C LYS A 64 9.17 -3.62 25.40
N ILE A 65 9.29 -2.30 25.54
CA ILE A 65 9.71 -1.39 24.47
C ILE A 65 11.12 -1.77 24.00
N GLN A 66 12.05 -1.97 24.93
CA GLN A 66 13.43 -2.32 24.59
C GLN A 66 13.51 -3.68 23.87
N GLU A 67 12.80 -4.69 24.36
CA GLU A 67 12.72 -6.02 23.74
C GLU A 67 12.17 -5.95 22.31
N TYR A 68 11.01 -5.32 22.12
CA TYR A 68 10.38 -5.24 20.80
C TYR A 68 11.11 -4.29 19.84
N MET A 69 11.76 -3.24 20.35
CA MET A 69 12.59 -2.36 19.51
C MET A 69 13.83 -3.10 19.00
N ALA A 70 14.50 -3.89 19.86
CA ALA A 70 15.63 -4.71 19.44
C ALA A 70 15.23 -5.73 18.35
N ARG A 71 14.09 -6.41 18.54
CA ARG A 71 13.56 -7.34 17.53
C ARG A 71 13.20 -6.64 16.21
N ALA A 72 12.56 -5.47 16.28
CA ALA A 72 12.20 -4.71 15.10
C ALA A 72 13.41 -4.25 14.29
N GLU A 73 14.50 -3.84 14.94
CA GLU A 73 15.75 -3.46 14.25
C GLU A 73 16.46 -4.67 13.62
N GLU A 74 16.46 -5.82 14.29
CA GLU A 74 16.99 -7.07 13.73
C GLU A 74 16.22 -7.47 12.46
N LEU A 75 14.88 -7.51 12.54
CA LEU A 75 14.02 -7.83 11.40
C LEU A 75 14.19 -6.82 10.26
N LYS A 76 14.30 -5.53 10.57
CA LYS A 76 14.51 -4.49 9.57
C LYS A 76 15.84 -4.68 8.83
N THR A 77 16.90 -5.06 9.55
CA THR A 77 18.20 -5.37 8.94
C THR A 77 18.10 -6.58 8.03
N HIS A 78 17.42 -7.64 8.47
CA HIS A 78 17.20 -8.84 7.67
C HIS A 78 16.40 -8.55 6.39
N VAL A 79 15.28 -7.83 6.51
CA VAL A 79 14.43 -7.42 5.38
C VAL A 79 15.22 -6.55 4.41
N GLN A 80 16.06 -5.63 4.90
CA GLN A 80 16.90 -4.79 4.05
C GLN A 80 17.93 -5.63 3.26
N GLN A 81 18.55 -6.61 3.90
CA GLN A 81 19.45 -7.55 3.23
C GLN A 81 18.72 -8.39 2.17
N GLU A 82 17.52 -8.89 2.44
CA GLU A 82 16.74 -9.63 1.45
C GLU A 82 16.35 -8.77 0.24
N LYS A 83 16.04 -7.48 0.46
CA LYS A 83 15.79 -6.51 -0.61
C LYS A 83 17.03 -6.27 -1.47
N GLU A 84 18.19 -6.08 -0.83
CA GLU A 84 19.48 -5.89 -1.51
C GLU A 84 19.92 -7.13 -2.29
N ASP A 85 19.64 -8.32 -1.76
CA ASP A 85 19.92 -9.59 -2.41
C ASP A 85 18.95 -9.90 -3.56
N GLY A 86 17.82 -9.20 -3.64
CA GLY A 86 16.73 -9.47 -4.58
C GLY A 86 15.94 -10.73 -4.23
N LYS A 87 15.99 -11.16 -2.97
CA LYS A 87 15.31 -12.36 -2.44
C LYS A 87 13.99 -12.03 -1.76
N TYR A 88 13.70 -10.76 -1.51
CA TYR A 88 12.44 -10.34 -0.91
C TYR A 88 11.27 -10.76 -1.81
N HIS A 89 10.40 -11.61 -1.29
CA HIS A 89 9.13 -11.99 -1.90
C HIS A 89 8.06 -12.05 -0.81
N GLU A 90 6.94 -11.41 -1.10
CA GLU A 90 5.75 -11.48 -0.28
C GLU A 90 4.55 -11.74 -1.17
N GLN A 91 3.64 -12.61 -0.73
CA GLN A 91 2.39 -12.86 -1.42
C GLN A 91 1.22 -12.53 -0.50
N ILE A 92 0.28 -11.72 -1.00
CA ILE A 92 -0.99 -11.43 -0.36
C ILE A 92 -2.08 -12.18 -1.12
N HIS A 93 -2.87 -12.97 -0.41
CA HIS A 93 -4.06 -13.60 -0.95
C HIS A 93 -5.30 -12.79 -0.55
N ILE A 94 -6.08 -12.35 -1.54
CA ILE A 94 -7.36 -11.67 -1.34
C ILE A 94 -8.46 -12.70 -1.61
N ASP A 95 -9.16 -13.11 -0.56
CA ASP A 95 -10.27 -14.04 -0.68
C ASP A 95 -11.48 -13.40 -1.37
N SER A 96 -12.28 -14.21 -2.06
CA SER A 96 -13.52 -13.75 -2.68
C SER A 96 -14.47 -13.14 -1.64
N GLY A 97 -14.83 -11.87 -1.83
CA GLY A 97 -15.74 -11.15 -0.95
C GLY A 97 -15.08 -10.57 0.31
N SER A 98 -13.77 -10.74 0.50
CA SER A 98 -13.05 -10.09 1.58
C SER A 98 -13.12 -8.57 1.49
N LEU A 99 -13.06 -7.92 2.65
CA LEU A 99 -13.08 -6.47 2.84
C LEU A 99 -11.71 -5.99 3.33
N GLY A 100 -11.49 -4.68 3.34
CA GLY A 100 -10.29 -4.05 3.89
C GLY A 100 -9.08 -4.21 2.99
N ASN A 101 -9.29 -4.19 1.67
CA ASN A 101 -8.24 -4.30 0.65
C ASN A 101 -8.20 -3.03 -0.20
N SER A 102 -8.37 -1.85 0.42
CA SER A 102 -8.19 -0.60 -0.30
C SER A 102 -6.75 -0.46 -0.80
N TYR A 103 -6.57 0.36 -1.83
CA TYR A 103 -5.23 0.68 -2.33
C TYR A 103 -4.33 1.33 -1.30
N GLU A 104 -4.91 2.12 -0.39
CA GLU A 104 -4.15 2.69 0.72
C GLU A 104 -3.53 1.56 1.54
N LYS A 105 -4.32 0.56 1.93
CA LYS A 105 -3.82 -0.56 2.71
C LYS A 105 -2.85 -1.47 1.94
N LEU A 106 -3.07 -1.65 0.64
CA LEU A 106 -2.24 -2.52 -0.20
C LEU A 106 -0.90 -1.88 -0.58
N PHE A 107 -0.87 -0.55 -0.81
CA PHE A 107 0.29 0.09 -1.45
C PHE A 107 1.02 1.13 -0.61
N SER A 108 0.41 1.68 0.47
CA SER A 108 1.02 2.83 1.18
C SER A 108 2.42 2.54 1.71
N ARG A 109 2.69 1.31 2.15
CA ARG A 109 4.02 0.93 2.68
C ARG A 109 5.14 0.95 1.64
N PHE A 110 4.81 0.93 0.35
CA PHE A 110 5.79 0.96 -0.74
C PHE A 110 5.98 2.37 -1.32
N LEU A 111 5.05 3.28 -1.05
CA LEU A 111 5.02 4.65 -1.56
C LEU A 111 5.67 5.62 -0.56
N ASP A 112 6.98 5.44 -0.33
CA ASP A 112 7.75 6.29 0.57
C ASP A 112 8.31 7.56 -0.12
N GLU A 113 9.03 8.38 0.64
CA GLU A 113 9.62 9.65 0.19
C GLU A 113 10.73 9.50 -0.87
N ARG A 114 11.14 8.27 -1.23
CA ARG A 114 12.16 8.01 -2.24
C ARG A 114 11.55 7.69 -3.61
N VAL A 115 10.24 7.46 -3.66
CA VAL A 115 9.54 7.13 -4.91
C VAL A 115 9.34 8.41 -5.72
N THR A 116 9.93 8.45 -6.91
CA THR A 116 9.86 9.59 -7.84
C THR A 116 9.23 9.23 -9.18
N CYS A 117 9.21 7.94 -9.55
CA CYS A 117 8.60 7.44 -10.78
C CYS A 117 7.82 6.14 -10.50
N VAL A 118 6.62 6.05 -11.07
CA VAL A 118 5.75 4.87 -10.96
C VAL A 118 5.38 4.40 -12.35
N GLU A 119 5.63 3.12 -12.65
CA GLU A 119 5.21 2.49 -13.90
C GLU A 119 4.07 1.52 -13.62
N ILE A 120 2.99 1.59 -14.40
CA ILE A 120 1.80 0.77 -14.27
C ILE A 120 1.56 0.09 -15.62
N GLU A 121 1.65 -1.23 -15.63
CA GLU A 121 1.25 -2.09 -16.74
C GLU A 121 -0.06 -2.78 -16.37
N ASP A 122 -1.14 -2.41 -17.07
CA ASP A 122 -2.44 -3.03 -16.87
C ASP A 122 -3.25 -2.99 -18.18
N PRO A 123 -3.55 -4.13 -18.82
CA PRO A 123 -4.24 -4.18 -20.10
C PRO A 123 -5.73 -3.81 -20.03
N TYR A 124 -6.29 -3.65 -18.83
CA TYR A 124 -7.72 -3.45 -18.63
C TYR A 124 -8.09 -2.04 -18.16
N ILE A 125 -7.28 -1.01 -18.36
CA ILE A 125 -7.69 0.38 -18.04
C ILE A 125 -8.53 0.96 -19.18
N ARG A 126 -9.75 0.44 -19.36
CA ARG A 126 -10.60 0.76 -20.52
C ARG A 126 -11.96 1.36 -20.13
N SER A 127 -12.72 0.62 -19.34
CA SER A 127 -14.06 1.01 -18.91
C SER A 127 -14.02 2.08 -17.82
N THR A 128 -15.16 2.70 -17.54
CA THR A 128 -15.24 3.83 -16.60
C THR A 128 -14.82 3.45 -15.17
N HIS A 129 -15.21 2.27 -14.67
CA HIS A 129 -14.83 1.86 -13.30
C HIS A 129 -13.33 1.55 -13.20
N GLN A 130 -12.71 1.03 -14.27
CA GLN A 130 -11.27 0.78 -14.34
C GLN A 130 -10.47 2.08 -14.38
N VAL A 131 -10.94 3.10 -15.11
CA VAL A 131 -10.32 4.45 -15.04
C VAL A 131 -10.47 5.05 -13.63
N TYR A 132 -11.60 4.85 -12.96
CA TYR A 132 -11.75 5.27 -11.56
C TYR A 132 -10.82 4.49 -10.61
N ASN A 133 -10.55 3.21 -10.87
CA ASN A 133 -9.54 2.44 -10.13
C ASN A 133 -8.16 3.10 -10.31
N LEU A 134 -7.73 3.39 -11.53
CA LEU A 134 -6.48 4.13 -11.75
C LEU A 134 -6.47 5.48 -11.02
N LEU A 135 -7.55 6.26 -11.13
CA LEU A 135 -7.64 7.57 -10.48
C LEU A 135 -7.44 7.46 -8.97
N ARG A 136 -8.08 6.50 -8.29
CA ARG A 136 -7.90 6.26 -6.85
C ARG A 136 -6.46 5.92 -6.47
N PHE A 137 -5.78 5.14 -7.30
CA PHE A 137 -4.36 4.85 -7.08
C PHE A 137 -3.52 6.13 -7.21
N CYS A 138 -3.80 6.98 -8.20
CA CYS A 138 -3.13 8.27 -8.34
C CYS A 138 -3.46 9.24 -7.17
N GLU A 139 -4.71 9.25 -6.70
CA GLU A 139 -5.12 10.03 -5.52
C GLU A 139 -4.36 9.61 -4.27
N LEU A 140 -4.08 8.30 -4.11
CA LEU A 140 -3.25 7.80 -3.01
C LEU A 140 -1.84 8.42 -3.04
N ILE A 141 -1.19 8.44 -4.21
CA ILE A 141 0.13 9.06 -4.39
C ILE A 141 0.10 10.53 -3.95
N VAL A 142 -0.93 11.28 -4.37
CA VAL A 142 -1.10 12.69 -4.00
C VAL A 142 -1.37 12.84 -2.50
N LYS A 143 -2.23 11.99 -1.92
CA LYS A 143 -2.60 12.00 -0.49
C LYS A 143 -1.38 11.76 0.41
N LEU A 144 -0.53 10.81 0.06
CA LEU A 144 0.69 10.48 0.77
C LEU A 144 1.79 11.53 0.60
N LYS A 145 1.60 12.52 -0.29
CA LYS A 145 2.58 13.56 -0.61
C LYS A 145 3.92 12.98 -1.09
N CYS A 146 3.88 11.85 -1.78
CA CYS A 146 5.06 11.25 -2.37
C CYS A 146 5.67 12.21 -3.40
N PRO A 147 7.01 12.33 -3.51
CA PRO A 147 7.65 13.22 -4.47
C PRO A 147 7.64 12.68 -5.92
N VAL A 148 6.63 11.86 -6.26
CA VAL A 148 6.42 11.33 -7.61
C VAL A 148 6.27 12.49 -8.59
N LYS A 149 7.05 12.45 -9.68
CA LYS A 149 7.01 13.43 -10.77
C LYS A 149 6.41 12.86 -12.03
N GLU A 150 6.51 11.55 -12.21
CA GLU A 150 6.12 10.87 -13.43
C GLU A 150 5.39 9.57 -13.08
N ILE A 151 4.25 9.36 -13.72
CA ILE A 151 3.52 8.09 -13.75
C ILE A 151 3.48 7.63 -15.21
N LYS A 152 3.98 6.43 -15.50
CA LYS A 152 3.92 5.82 -16.84
C LYS A 152 2.86 4.74 -16.84
N LEU A 153 1.79 4.93 -17.60
CA LEU A 153 0.75 3.94 -17.80
C LEU A 153 0.92 3.27 -19.16
N LEU A 154 1.09 1.95 -19.17
CA LEU A 154 0.97 1.12 -20.36
C LEU A 154 -0.31 0.30 -20.25
N THR A 155 -1.23 0.51 -21.20
CA THR A 155 -2.52 -0.21 -21.23
C THR A 155 -2.87 -0.67 -22.64
N SER A 156 -3.93 -1.48 -22.79
CA SER A 156 -4.42 -1.86 -24.12
C SER A 156 -5.53 -0.93 -24.59
N LYS A 157 -5.66 -0.80 -25.91
CA LYS A 157 -6.76 -0.04 -26.53
C LYS A 157 -8.04 -0.86 -26.54
N GLU A 158 -9.17 -0.18 -26.48
CA GLU A 158 -10.44 -0.76 -26.92
C GLU A 158 -10.42 -1.05 -28.43
N GLU A 159 -11.12 -2.11 -28.84
CA GLU A 159 -11.18 -2.53 -30.25
C GLU A 159 -12.08 -1.61 -31.09
N ASN A 160 -13.18 -1.12 -30.49
CA ASN A 160 -14.10 -0.20 -31.14
C ASN A 160 -13.55 1.23 -31.06
N LEU A 161 -13.42 1.91 -32.21
CA LEU A 161 -12.97 3.30 -32.31
C LEU A 161 -13.71 4.25 -31.38
N GLN A 162 -15.03 4.15 -31.26
CA GLN A 162 -15.81 5.01 -30.35
C GLN A 162 -15.46 4.77 -28.88
N ALA A 163 -15.28 3.51 -28.49
CA ALA A 163 -14.88 3.15 -27.13
C ALA A 163 -13.42 3.55 -26.84
N GLN A 164 -12.55 3.46 -27.84
CA GLN A 164 -11.17 3.89 -27.78
C GLN A 164 -11.07 5.41 -27.58
N ASP A 165 -11.87 6.20 -28.30
CA ASP A 165 -11.93 7.65 -28.13
C ASP A 165 -12.41 8.02 -26.73
N GLN A 166 -13.44 7.32 -26.22
CA GLN A 166 -13.90 7.51 -24.84
C GLN A 166 -12.83 7.13 -23.81
N GLN A 167 -12.11 6.02 -24.01
CA GLN A 167 -10.99 5.63 -23.16
C GLN A 167 -9.93 6.73 -23.13
N HIS A 168 -9.51 7.21 -24.30
CA HIS A 168 -8.51 8.26 -24.44
C HIS A 168 -8.94 9.57 -23.75
N GLN A 169 -10.20 9.99 -23.93
CA GLN A 169 -10.75 11.18 -23.28
C GLN A 169 -10.75 11.05 -21.74
N LYS A 170 -11.22 9.91 -21.21
CA LYS A 170 -11.24 9.66 -19.76
C LYS A 170 -9.84 9.70 -19.17
N LEU A 171 -8.86 9.05 -19.80
CA LEU A 171 -7.46 9.07 -19.35
C LEU A 171 -6.82 10.44 -19.51
N GLY A 172 -7.18 11.19 -20.56
CA GLY A 172 -6.77 12.58 -20.74
C GLY A 172 -7.23 13.49 -19.60
N HIS A 173 -8.45 13.31 -19.09
CA HIS A 173 -8.92 14.03 -17.90
C HIS A 173 -8.12 13.67 -16.64
N VAL A 174 -7.75 12.39 -16.45
CA VAL A 174 -6.88 11.98 -15.34
C VAL A 174 -5.51 12.66 -15.45
N LYS A 175 -4.91 12.67 -16.65
CA LYS A 175 -3.64 13.35 -16.92
C LYS A 175 -3.70 14.84 -16.55
N GLN A 176 -4.73 15.55 -17.01
CA GLN A 176 -4.92 16.97 -16.68
C GLN A 176 -5.15 17.21 -15.18
N GLY A 177 -5.83 16.30 -14.49
CA GLY A 177 -5.99 16.33 -13.04
C GLY A 177 -4.66 16.25 -12.30
N LEU A 178 -3.80 15.31 -12.70
CA LEU A 178 -2.49 15.09 -12.09
C LEU A 178 -1.49 16.21 -12.37
N GLN A 179 -1.56 16.85 -13.53
CA GLN A 179 -0.71 17.99 -13.86
C GLN A 179 -0.87 19.15 -12.87
N LYS A 180 -2.07 19.34 -12.30
CA LYS A 180 -2.31 20.35 -11.24
C LYS A 180 -1.54 20.07 -9.95
N HIS A 181 -1.11 18.83 -9.76
CA HIS A 181 -0.28 18.38 -8.64
C HIS A 181 1.20 18.22 -9.04
N ASN A 182 1.61 18.72 -10.21
CA ASN A 182 2.97 18.59 -10.76
C ASN A 182 3.42 17.14 -10.99
N ILE A 183 2.45 16.28 -11.36
CA ILE A 183 2.70 14.89 -11.74
C ILE A 183 2.37 14.77 -13.23
N ASP A 184 3.35 14.37 -14.05
CA ASP A 184 3.08 14.02 -15.44
C ASP A 184 2.60 12.56 -15.54
N LEU A 185 1.53 12.35 -16.30
CA LEU A 185 1.03 11.02 -16.61
C LEU A 185 1.33 10.74 -18.08
N ASP A 186 2.32 9.90 -18.35
CA ASP A 186 2.59 9.37 -19.69
C ASP A 186 1.69 8.16 -19.94
N ILE A 187 1.00 8.14 -21.08
CA ILE A 187 0.04 7.08 -21.43
C ILE A 187 0.45 6.47 -22.75
N GLN A 188 0.85 5.21 -22.69
CA GLN A 188 1.23 4.41 -23.83
C GLN A 188 0.25 3.26 -24.01
N TYR A 189 0.11 2.81 -25.25
CA TYR A 189 -0.82 1.75 -25.59
C TYR A 189 -0.09 0.59 -26.26
N SER A 190 -0.39 -0.63 -25.83
CA SER A 190 0.13 -1.86 -26.43
C SER A 190 -0.96 -2.92 -26.56
N SER A 191 -1.05 -3.54 -27.74
CA SER A 191 -1.97 -4.65 -28.04
C SER A 191 -1.44 -6.01 -27.58
N THR A 192 -0.14 -6.13 -27.31
CA THR A 192 0.51 -7.38 -26.86
C THR A 192 0.73 -7.42 -25.35
N LEU A 193 0.16 -6.46 -24.61
CA LEU A 193 0.28 -6.39 -23.16
C LEU A 193 -0.60 -7.44 -22.49
N HIS A 194 0.01 -8.25 -21.64
CA HIS A 194 -0.69 -9.23 -20.80
C HIS A 194 -0.35 -9.10 -19.31
N ASP A 195 0.82 -8.54 -19.01
CA ASP A 195 1.32 -8.39 -17.66
C ASP A 195 0.53 -7.34 -16.87
N ARG A 196 0.39 -7.59 -15.57
CA ARG A 196 -0.32 -6.76 -14.59
C ARG A 196 0.66 -6.45 -13.47
N GLU A 197 1.39 -5.36 -13.62
CA GLU A 197 2.55 -5.05 -12.78
C GLU A 197 2.62 -3.55 -12.49
N ILE A 198 2.90 -3.21 -11.24
CA ILE A 198 3.30 -1.86 -10.83
C ILE A 198 4.77 -1.90 -10.45
N ARG A 199 5.58 -1.01 -11.02
CA ARG A 199 7.00 -0.87 -10.69
C ARG A 199 7.26 0.50 -10.10
N LEU A 200 8.06 0.55 -9.04
CA LEU A 200 8.54 1.78 -8.43
C LEU A 200 10.03 1.90 -8.70
N ASN A 201 10.51 3.13 -8.91
CA ASN A 201 11.94 3.40 -9.11
C ASN A 201 12.82 3.04 -7.90
N THR A 202 12.22 2.78 -6.74
CA THR A 202 12.90 2.27 -5.54
C THR A 202 13.23 0.77 -5.61
N GLY A 203 12.81 0.07 -6.67
CA GLY A 203 13.07 -1.34 -6.91
C GLY A 203 11.88 -2.26 -6.62
N TRP A 204 10.81 -1.74 -6.02
CA TRP A 204 9.60 -2.51 -5.75
C TRP A 204 8.85 -2.86 -7.04
N VAL A 205 8.38 -4.11 -7.09
CA VAL A 205 7.58 -4.66 -8.16
C VAL A 205 6.38 -5.38 -7.57
N ILE A 206 5.18 -5.00 -7.98
CA ILE A 206 3.92 -5.51 -7.43
C ILE A 206 3.09 -6.07 -8.57
N LYS A 207 2.98 -7.39 -8.64
CA LYS A 207 2.18 -8.10 -9.63
C LYS A 207 0.82 -8.42 -9.05
N ILE A 208 -0.25 -8.04 -9.74
CA ILE A 208 -1.62 -8.23 -9.24
C ILE A 208 -2.36 -9.13 -10.21
N GLY A 209 -2.88 -10.26 -9.72
CA GLY A 209 -3.56 -11.26 -10.55
C GLY A 209 -4.67 -10.68 -11.41
N ARG A 210 -5.38 -9.62 -10.97
CA ARG A 210 -6.43 -8.91 -11.72
C ARG A 210 -6.08 -7.49 -12.15
N GLY A 211 -4.83 -7.06 -11.97
CA GLY A 211 -4.45 -5.65 -12.13
C GLY A 211 -5.13 -4.77 -11.09
N LEU A 212 -5.47 -3.54 -11.46
CA LEU A 212 -6.21 -2.60 -10.62
C LEU A 212 -7.72 -2.95 -10.51
N ASP A 213 -8.22 -3.98 -11.20
CA ASP A 213 -9.65 -4.32 -11.17
C ASP A 213 -10.00 -5.44 -10.17
N ILE A 214 -9.68 -5.19 -8.90
CA ILE A 214 -9.84 -6.18 -7.81
C ILE A 214 -11.20 -6.10 -7.08
N TYR A 215 -12.03 -5.10 -7.34
CA TYR A 215 -13.25 -4.85 -6.57
C TYR A 215 -14.52 -5.36 -7.26
N LYS A 216 -15.46 -5.92 -6.49
CA LYS A 216 -16.79 -6.30 -6.99
C LYS A 216 -17.67 -5.07 -7.17
N GLY A 217 -18.61 -5.15 -8.11
CA GLY A 217 -19.67 -4.16 -8.25
C GLY A 217 -20.61 -4.17 -7.04
N VAL A 218 -21.09 -2.99 -6.66
CA VAL A 218 -22.07 -2.79 -5.58
C VAL A 218 -23.18 -1.84 -6.03
N ASP A 219 -24.35 -1.95 -5.40
CA ASP A 219 -25.49 -1.09 -5.69
C ASP A 219 -25.19 0.38 -5.37
N LYS A 220 -25.90 1.27 -6.07
CA LYS A 220 -25.87 2.71 -5.77
C LYS A 220 -26.37 2.90 -4.33
N PHE A 221 -25.60 3.64 -3.53
CA PHE A 221 -25.84 3.90 -2.11
C PHE A 221 -25.62 2.73 -1.13
N ALA A 222 -25.02 1.62 -1.57
CA ALA A 222 -24.58 0.57 -0.64
C ALA A 222 -23.38 1.04 0.22
N VAL A 223 -23.25 0.46 1.42
CA VAL A 223 -22.02 0.60 2.23
C VAL A 223 -20.86 0.02 1.44
N GLY A 224 -19.75 0.76 1.41
CA GLY A 224 -18.65 0.46 0.51
C GLY A 224 -18.87 0.93 -0.91
N PHE A 225 -19.76 1.90 -1.20
CA PHE A 225 -19.80 2.53 -2.54
C PHE A 225 -18.66 3.54 -2.74
N CYS A 226 -18.36 4.38 -1.74
CA CYS A 226 -17.26 5.36 -1.79
C CYS A 226 -15.97 4.83 -1.15
N ASP A 227 -16.09 4.22 0.03
CA ASP A 227 -14.95 3.67 0.78
C ASP A 227 -14.61 2.26 0.29
N PHE A 228 -13.39 2.10 -0.24
CA PHE A 228 -12.91 0.85 -0.84
C PHE A 228 -12.43 -0.16 0.21
N ASP A 229 -12.21 0.26 1.47
CA ASP A 229 -11.97 -0.69 2.57
C ASP A 229 -13.25 -1.45 2.95
N LEU A 230 -14.43 -0.90 2.63
CA LEU A 230 -15.70 -1.55 2.90
C LEU A 230 -16.29 -2.27 1.68
N ARG A 231 -15.56 -2.35 0.55
CA ARG A 231 -16.07 -3.00 -0.66
C ARG A 231 -15.57 -4.44 -0.81
N PRO A 232 -16.46 -5.38 -1.13
CA PRO A 232 -16.08 -6.76 -1.43
C PRO A 232 -15.10 -6.84 -2.62
N CYS A 233 -14.06 -7.64 -2.48
CA CYS A 233 -13.10 -7.91 -3.55
C CYS A 233 -13.41 -9.19 -4.33
N HIS A 234 -12.93 -9.25 -5.57
CA HIS A 234 -12.75 -10.50 -6.30
C HIS A 234 -11.55 -11.25 -5.72
N GLU A 235 -11.57 -12.58 -5.84
CA GLU A 235 -10.42 -13.40 -5.48
C GLU A 235 -9.23 -13.06 -6.38
N THR A 236 -8.06 -12.81 -5.78
CA THR A 236 -6.81 -12.54 -6.50
C THR A 236 -5.60 -12.74 -5.58
N THR A 237 -4.44 -12.94 -6.19
CA THR A 237 -3.15 -12.84 -5.50
C THR A 237 -2.47 -11.53 -5.85
N ILE A 238 -1.65 -11.03 -4.92
CA ILE A 238 -0.72 -9.93 -5.14
C ILE A 238 0.67 -10.44 -4.75
N ASP A 239 1.58 -10.46 -5.70
CA ASP A 239 2.96 -10.87 -5.50
C ASP A 239 3.86 -9.64 -5.52
N ILE A 240 4.60 -9.44 -4.43
CA ILE A 240 5.48 -8.29 -4.22
C ILE A 240 6.91 -8.79 -4.21
N PHE A 241 7.76 -8.12 -4.98
CA PHE A 241 9.18 -8.41 -5.10
C PHE A 241 9.98 -7.13 -4.98
N HIS A 242 11.23 -7.25 -4.55
CA HIS A 242 12.21 -6.17 -4.66
C HIS A 242 13.24 -6.57 -5.72
N ARG A 243 13.26 -5.89 -6.86
CA ARG A 243 14.34 -6.06 -7.83
C ARG A 243 15.64 -5.62 -7.18
N LYS A 244 16.72 -6.37 -7.42
CA LYS A 244 18.06 -5.87 -7.14
C LYS A 244 18.18 -4.52 -7.85
N ASN A 245 18.59 -3.48 -7.12
CA ASN A 245 19.06 -2.26 -7.75
C ASN A 245 20.22 -2.68 -8.65
N ILE A 246 19.94 -2.89 -9.94
CA ILE A 246 20.98 -2.89 -10.95
C ILE A 246 21.50 -1.47 -10.86
N LYS A 247 22.64 -1.29 -10.19
CA LYS A 247 23.32 0.00 -10.10
C LYS A 247 23.21 0.65 -11.47
N GLU A 248 22.50 1.78 -11.54
CA GLU A 248 22.48 2.58 -12.76
C GLU A 248 23.93 3.01 -13.01
N ASN A 249 24.59 2.31 -13.93
CA ASN A 249 25.80 2.83 -14.55
C ASN A 249 25.36 3.98 -15.45
N LYS A 250 25.27 5.19 -14.90
CA LYS A 250 25.47 6.45 -15.63
C LYS A 250 26.10 7.50 -14.72
#